data_AF-A0A7Y9EAS6-F1
#
_entry.id   AF-A0A7Y9EAS6-F1
#
_cell.length_a   1.000
_cell.length_b   1.000
_cell.length_c   1.000
_cell.angle_alpha   90.00
_cell.angle_beta   90.00
_cell.angle_gamma   90.00
#
_symmetry.space_group_name_H-M   'P 1'
#
loop_
_entity.id
_entity.type
_entity.pdbx_description
1 polymer ?
#
loop_
_entity_poly.entity_id
_entity_poly.type
_entity_poly.pdbx_seq_one_letter_code
_entity_poly.pdbx_strand_id
1 'polypeptide(L)'
;MPLPHPWRQLRELAHVTLQWHEGGKMGQVDHGTQTVSLRLGLTWEERRCTLLHELLHLDNGPQPFGLKAKEEETVRRQTAREMLPDIWQVGEALAWAHTPMEAAEELGVDLYVLRKRLRHLHPSELHYLERRLAQAE
;
A
#
# COMPACT_ATOMS: atom_id res chain seq x y z
N MET A 1 -1.46 9.19 13.85
CA MET A 1 -2.08 7.84 13.96
C MET A 1 -0.96 6.81 13.85
N PRO A 2 -1.06 5.63 14.49
CA PRO A 2 -0.08 4.56 14.26
C PRO A 2 -0.10 4.11 12.79
N LEU A 3 1.08 3.88 12.20
CA LEU A 3 1.28 3.46 10.82
C LEU A 3 0.67 2.07 10.57
N PRO A 4 -0.39 1.92 9.76
CA PRO A 4 -1.28 0.74 9.63
C PRO A 4 -0.95 -0.43 10.54
N HIS A 5 -1.02 -1.69 10.13
CA HIS A 5 -0.19 -2.80 10.61
C HIS A 5 -0.82 -4.05 10.00
N PRO A 6 -0.58 -4.31 8.69
CA PRO A 6 -1.32 -5.33 7.95
C PRO A 6 -1.23 -6.71 8.59
N TRP A 7 -0.09 -7.04 9.19
CA TRP A 7 0.10 -8.28 9.96
C TRP A 7 -0.79 -8.38 11.22
N ARG A 8 -1.15 -7.25 11.83
CA ARG A 8 -2.05 -7.23 12.99
C ARG A 8 -3.49 -7.40 12.53
N GLN A 9 -3.87 -6.70 11.47
CA GLN A 9 -5.19 -6.86 10.82
C GLN A 9 -5.40 -8.32 10.41
N LEU A 10 -4.44 -8.94 9.73
CA LEU A 10 -4.50 -10.36 9.37
C LEU A 10 -4.68 -11.26 10.61
N ARG A 11 -3.96 -10.97 11.71
CA ARG A 11 -4.07 -11.75 12.95
C ARG A 11 -5.46 -11.65 13.60
N GLU A 12 -6.15 -10.52 13.43
CA GLU A 12 -7.52 -10.32 13.91
C GLU A 12 -8.55 -11.09 13.05
N LEU A 13 -8.21 -11.38 11.79
CA LEU A 13 -9.01 -12.18 10.86
C LEU A 13 -8.70 -13.67 10.97
N ALA A 14 -9.07 -14.29 12.10
CA ALA A 14 -8.73 -15.69 12.42
C ALA A 14 -9.22 -16.75 11.41
N HIS A 15 -10.15 -16.40 10.53
CA HIS A 15 -10.67 -17.27 9.46
C HIS A 15 -9.84 -17.20 8.16
N VAL A 16 -8.92 -16.23 8.06
CA VAL A 16 -8.12 -15.99 6.86
C VAL A 16 -6.82 -16.76 6.96
N THR A 17 -6.52 -17.53 5.90
CA THR A 17 -5.26 -18.27 5.81
C THR A 17 -4.24 -17.45 5.03
N LEU A 18 -3.02 -17.30 5.58
CA LEU A 18 -1.87 -16.77 4.84
C LEU A 18 -1.03 -17.92 4.27
N GLN A 19 -0.73 -17.85 2.99
CA GLN A 19 0.14 -18.80 2.31
C GLN A 19 1.25 -18.08 1.53
N TRP A 20 2.27 -18.85 1.14
CA TRP A 20 3.36 -18.37 0.31
C TRP A 20 3.37 -19.11 -1.02
N HIS A 21 3.71 -18.40 -2.10
CA HIS A 21 3.80 -18.99 -3.44
C HIS A 21 5.06 -18.54 -4.17
N GLU A 22 5.41 -19.25 -5.25
CA GLU A 22 6.54 -18.92 -6.12
C GLU A 22 6.07 -18.31 -7.44
N GLY A 23 6.84 -17.37 -7.98
CA GLY A 23 6.55 -16.73 -9.27
C GLY A 23 5.24 -15.93 -9.30
N GLY A 24 4.86 -15.46 -10.48
CA GLY A 24 3.58 -14.77 -10.68
C GLY A 24 3.47 -13.41 -9.97
N LYS A 25 2.26 -13.06 -9.55
CA LYS A 25 1.94 -11.80 -8.87
C LYS A 25 2.58 -11.73 -7.48
N MET A 26 2.77 -10.51 -6.96
CA MET A 26 3.26 -10.31 -5.58
C MET A 26 2.30 -10.85 -4.54
N GLY A 27 0.98 -10.69 -4.76
CA GLY A 27 -0.06 -11.21 -3.90
C GLY A 27 -1.28 -11.67 -4.69
N GLN A 28 -2.14 -12.44 -4.03
CA GLN A 28 -3.46 -12.79 -4.53
C GLN A 28 -4.40 -13.19 -3.39
N VAL A 29 -5.69 -12.90 -3.56
CA VAL A 29 -6.79 -13.45 -2.76
C VAL A 29 -7.53 -14.58 -3.49
N ASP A 30 -7.87 -15.62 -2.75
CA ASP A 30 -8.96 -16.54 -3.07
C ASP A 30 -10.12 -16.33 -2.08
N HIS A 31 -11.21 -15.74 -2.57
CA HIS A 31 -12.40 -15.46 -1.76
C HIS A 31 -13.16 -16.72 -1.34
N GLY A 32 -13.10 -17.80 -2.13
CA GLY A 32 -13.81 -19.04 -1.84
C GLY A 32 -13.23 -19.77 -0.64
N THR A 33 -11.89 -19.73 -0.51
CA THR A 33 -11.16 -20.37 0.59
C THR A 33 -10.73 -19.39 1.69
N GLN A 34 -10.98 -18.09 1.52
CA GLN A 34 -10.51 -17.03 2.43
C GLN A 34 -8.98 -17.07 2.61
N THR A 35 -8.26 -17.23 1.50
CA THR A 35 -6.80 -17.34 1.49
C THR A 35 -6.18 -16.09 0.88
N VAL A 36 -5.19 -15.52 1.57
CA VAL A 36 -4.25 -14.54 1.03
C VAL A 36 -2.94 -15.25 0.75
N SER A 37 -2.39 -15.12 -0.46
CA SER A 37 -1.06 -15.63 -0.79
C SER A 37 -0.10 -14.49 -1.08
N LEU A 38 1.14 -14.61 -0.60
CA LEU A 38 2.24 -13.69 -0.89
C LEU A 38 3.38 -14.41 -1.59
N ARG A 39 3.97 -13.74 -2.57
CA ARG A 39 5.10 -14.29 -3.31
C ARG A 39 6.34 -14.38 -2.42
N LEU A 40 7.10 -15.46 -2.55
CA LEU A 40 8.42 -15.58 -1.95
C LEU A 40 9.41 -14.57 -2.57
N GLY A 41 10.41 -14.17 -1.79
CA GLY A 41 11.46 -13.25 -2.24
C GLY A 41 11.12 -11.76 -2.19
N LEU A 42 9.90 -11.39 -1.77
CA LEU A 42 9.54 -9.98 -1.54
C LEU A 42 10.33 -9.38 -0.37
N THR A 43 10.65 -8.09 -0.43
CA THR A 43 11.22 -7.33 0.71
C THR A 43 10.21 -7.22 1.85
N TRP A 44 10.65 -6.69 2.99
CA TRP A 44 9.75 -6.46 4.13
C TRP A 44 8.62 -5.47 3.78
N GLU A 45 8.97 -4.37 3.12
CA GLU A 45 8.08 -3.29 2.69
C GLU A 45 7.09 -3.82 1.65
N GLU A 46 7.58 -4.55 0.65
CA GLU A 46 6.75 -5.18 -0.38
C GLU A 46 5.73 -6.14 0.23
N ARG A 47 6.14 -7.01 1.17
CA ARG A 47 5.20 -7.93 1.84
C ARG A 47 4.14 -7.18 2.61
N ARG A 48 4.53 -6.13 3.33
CA ARG A 48 3.62 -5.33 4.16
C ARG A 48 2.58 -4.63 3.28
N CYS A 49 3.01 -3.93 2.24
CA CYS A 49 2.12 -3.26 1.30
C CYS A 49 1.22 -4.24 0.55
N THR A 50 1.79 -5.33 0.04
CA THR A 50 1.05 -6.36 -0.69
C THR A 50 0.00 -7.02 0.22
N LEU A 51 0.36 -7.32 1.48
CA LEU A 51 -0.60 -7.89 2.43
C LEU A 51 -1.80 -6.96 2.63
N LEU A 52 -1.58 -5.65 2.84
CA LEU A 52 -2.71 -4.72 2.96
C LEU A 52 -3.54 -4.70 1.68
N HIS A 53 -2.90 -4.68 0.52
CA HIS A 53 -3.56 -4.69 -0.77
C HIS A 53 -4.50 -5.90 -0.92
N GLU A 54 -4.01 -7.10 -0.59
CA GLU A 54 -4.82 -8.31 -0.64
C GLU A 54 -5.90 -8.35 0.46
N LEU A 55 -5.62 -7.86 1.67
CA LEU A 55 -6.66 -7.75 2.71
C LEU A 55 -7.80 -6.83 2.29
N LEU A 56 -7.51 -5.73 1.60
CA LEU A 56 -8.51 -4.84 1.03
C LEU A 56 -9.29 -5.50 -0.11
N HIS A 57 -8.64 -6.34 -0.92
CA HIS A 57 -9.37 -7.18 -1.88
C HIS A 57 -10.36 -8.08 -1.15
N LEU A 58 -9.90 -8.79 -0.11
CA LEU A 58 -10.73 -9.69 0.67
C LEU A 58 -11.95 -8.99 1.29
N ASP A 59 -11.75 -7.83 1.91
CA ASP A 59 -12.80 -7.01 2.55
C ASP A 59 -13.86 -6.50 1.55
N ASN A 60 -13.42 -6.09 0.36
CA ASN A 60 -14.34 -5.67 -0.72
C ASN A 60 -15.14 -6.83 -1.32
N GLY A 61 -14.73 -8.07 -1.07
CA GLY A 61 -15.37 -9.27 -1.61
C GLY A 61 -15.07 -9.52 -3.11
N PRO A 62 -15.73 -10.53 -3.70
CA PRO A 62 -15.46 -10.93 -5.08
C PRO A 62 -15.74 -9.81 -6.07
N GLN A 63 -14.80 -9.60 -6.98
CA GLN A 63 -14.91 -8.62 -8.07
C GLN A 63 -16.13 -8.90 -8.97
N PRO A 64 -17.05 -7.94 -9.19
CA PRO A 64 -18.10 -8.03 -10.19
C PRO A 64 -17.52 -8.18 -11.60
N PHE A 65 -18.23 -8.97 -12.41
CA PHE A 65 -17.83 -9.21 -13.79
C PHE A 65 -17.70 -7.91 -14.58
N GLY A 66 -16.57 -7.73 -15.27
CA GLY A 66 -16.30 -6.58 -16.14
C GLY A 66 -15.73 -5.34 -15.45
N LEU A 67 -15.58 -5.31 -14.12
CA LEU A 67 -15.08 -4.12 -13.39
C LEU A 67 -13.65 -4.26 -12.82
N LYS A 68 -12.98 -5.38 -13.10
CA LYS A 68 -11.65 -5.74 -12.56
C LYS A 68 -10.62 -4.60 -12.53
N ALA A 69 -10.47 -3.86 -13.63
CA ALA A 69 -9.47 -2.77 -13.70
C ALA A 69 -9.83 -1.59 -12.78
N LYS A 70 -11.12 -1.26 -12.65
CA LYS A 70 -11.59 -0.17 -11.79
C LYS A 70 -11.44 -0.54 -10.31
N GLU A 71 -11.71 -1.79 -9.96
CA GLU A 71 -11.59 -2.28 -8.59
C GLU A 71 -10.14 -2.38 -8.15
N GLU A 72 -9.29 -2.97 -8.98
CA GLU A 72 -7.83 -2.98 -8.77
C GLU A 72 -7.29 -1.57 -8.53
N GLU A 73 -7.72 -0.60 -9.34
CA GLU A 73 -7.33 0.80 -9.19
C GLU A 73 -7.85 1.42 -7.88
N THR A 74 -9.07 1.09 -7.49
CA THR A 74 -9.67 1.55 -6.23
C THR A 74 -8.90 1.00 -5.04
N VAL A 75 -8.61 -0.31 -5.03
CA VAL A 75 -7.84 -0.98 -3.98
C VAL A 75 -6.41 -0.43 -3.91
N ARG A 76 -5.75 -0.18 -5.05
CA ARG A 76 -4.41 0.46 -5.08
C ARG A 76 -4.40 1.84 -4.45
N ARG A 77 -5.41 2.67 -4.76
CA ARG A 77 -5.55 4.01 -4.18
C ARG A 77 -5.80 3.95 -2.68
N GLN A 78 -6.66 3.03 -2.23
CA GLN A 78 -6.94 2.82 -0.82
C GLN A 78 -5.70 2.31 -0.08
N THR A 79 -5.03 1.28 -0.61
CA THR A 79 -3.75 0.76 -0.09
C THR A 79 -2.75 1.90 0.13
N ALA A 80 -2.55 2.75 -0.88
CA ALA A 80 -1.60 3.84 -0.79
C ALA A 80 -1.98 4.90 0.26
N ARG A 81 -3.27 5.21 0.38
CA ARG A 81 -3.77 6.18 1.38
C ARG A 81 -3.72 5.62 2.80
N GLU A 82 -3.99 4.33 2.97
CA GLU A 82 -3.89 3.68 4.28
C GLU A 82 -2.44 3.52 4.70
N MET A 83 -1.54 3.06 3.82
CA MET A 83 -0.10 2.94 4.11
C MET A 83 0.56 4.28 4.43
N LEU A 84 0.14 5.36 3.77
CA LEU A 84 0.67 6.71 3.94
C LEU A 84 -0.45 7.71 4.31
N PRO A 85 -1.00 7.59 5.53
CA PRO A 85 -2.15 8.40 5.95
C PRO A 85 -1.75 9.82 6.33
N ASP A 86 -0.51 10.00 6.80
CA ASP A 86 0.03 11.26 7.25
C ASP A 86 0.86 11.92 6.14
N ILE A 87 0.28 12.93 5.49
CA ILE A 87 0.97 13.66 4.44
C ILE A 87 2.21 14.40 4.95
N TRP A 88 2.25 14.79 6.23
CA TRP A 88 3.38 15.50 6.79
C TRP A 88 4.61 14.61 6.83
N GLN A 89 4.45 13.35 7.27
CA GLN A 89 5.53 12.35 7.23
C GLN A 89 6.03 12.09 5.81
N VAL A 90 5.11 12.04 4.83
CA VAL A 90 5.49 11.91 3.41
C VAL A 90 6.32 13.12 2.96
N GLY A 91 5.94 14.33 3.37
CA GLY A 91 6.67 15.56 3.05
C GLY A 91 8.07 15.60 3.67
N GLU A 92 8.20 15.23 4.94
CA GLU A 92 9.51 15.15 5.61
C GLU A 92 10.42 14.12 4.95
N ALA A 93 9.92 12.92 4.66
CA ALA A 93 10.71 11.87 4.02
C ALA A 93 11.16 12.27 2.61
N LEU A 94 10.28 12.90 1.81
CA LEU A 94 10.64 13.40 0.48
C LEU A 94 11.63 14.55 0.51
N ALA A 95 11.58 15.41 1.53
CA ALA A 95 12.53 16.51 1.70
C ALA A 95 13.91 16.04 2.17
N TRP A 96 13.96 14.95 2.93
CA TRP A 96 15.21 14.35 3.40
C TRP A 96 15.90 13.51 2.31
N ALA A 97 15.13 12.76 1.52
CA ALA A 97 15.65 11.79 0.57
C ALA A 97 16.21 12.44 -0.70
N HIS A 98 17.31 11.88 -1.24
CA HIS A 98 17.84 12.27 -2.55
C HIS A 98 17.09 11.59 -3.70
N THR A 99 16.44 10.46 -3.42
CA THR A 99 15.68 9.71 -4.42
C THR A 99 14.31 9.28 -3.90
N PRO A 100 13.31 9.07 -4.79
CA PRO A 100 12.02 8.51 -4.37
C PRO A 100 12.12 7.12 -3.73
N MET A 101 13.17 6.35 -4.03
CA MET A 101 13.37 5.03 -3.41
C MET A 101 13.74 5.19 -1.94
N GLU A 102 14.71 6.05 -1.64
CA GLU A 102 15.11 6.36 -0.25
C GLU A 102 13.92 6.87 0.57
N ALA A 103 13.08 7.73 -0.02
CA ALA A 103 11.87 8.20 0.65
C ALA A 103 10.87 7.06 0.94
N ALA A 104 10.73 6.10 0.01
CA ALA A 104 9.84 4.96 0.19
C ALA A 104 10.36 4.01 1.30
N GLU A 105 11.66 3.75 1.31
CA GLU A 105 12.35 2.97 2.34
C GLU A 105 12.19 3.61 3.73
N GLU A 106 12.43 4.93 3.85
CA GLU A 106 12.22 5.68 5.10
C GLU A 106 10.77 5.61 5.59
N LEU A 107 9.80 5.65 4.67
CA LEU A 107 8.39 5.51 4.99
C LEU A 107 7.95 4.06 5.24
N GLY A 108 8.83 3.08 5.05
CA GLY A 108 8.53 1.65 5.23
C GLY A 108 7.50 1.12 4.23
N VAL A 109 7.50 1.64 3.01
CA VAL A 109 6.58 1.25 1.91
C VAL A 109 7.34 0.91 0.64
N ASP A 110 6.73 0.13 -0.24
CA ASP A 110 7.26 -0.03 -1.59
C ASP A 110 7.14 1.28 -2.40
N LEU A 111 8.05 1.46 -3.36
CA LEU A 111 8.09 2.65 -4.22
C LEU A 111 6.81 2.83 -5.06
N TYR A 112 6.13 1.74 -5.41
CA TYR A 112 4.88 1.82 -6.17
C TYR A 112 3.77 2.46 -5.33
N VAL A 113 3.63 2.10 -4.06
CA VAL A 113 2.69 2.67 -3.09
C VAL A 113 2.96 4.16 -2.88
N LEU A 114 4.22 4.57 -2.70
CA LEU A 114 4.56 5.99 -2.58
C LEU A 114 4.14 6.76 -3.85
N ARG A 115 4.54 6.29 -5.04
CA ARG A 115 4.16 6.91 -6.31
C ARG A 115 2.64 6.96 -6.51
N LYS A 116 1.94 5.91 -6.07
CA LYS A 116 0.48 5.84 -6.16
C LYS A 116 -0.17 6.87 -5.24
N ARG A 117 0.35 7.06 -4.03
CA ARG A 117 -0.12 8.08 -3.09
C ARG A 117 0.03 9.48 -3.67
N LEU A 118 1.20 9.79 -4.23
CA LEU A 118 1.52 11.11 -4.80
C LEU A 118 0.66 11.47 -6.02
N ARG A 119 0.28 10.48 -6.83
CA ARG A 119 -0.57 10.71 -8.01
C ARG A 119 -2.04 11.06 -7.66
N HIS A 120 -2.47 10.74 -6.45
CA HIS A 120 -3.88 10.86 -6.03
C HIS A 120 -4.03 11.67 -4.73
N LEU A 121 -3.14 12.66 -4.53
CA LEU A 121 -3.22 13.59 -3.41
C LEU A 121 -4.51 14.42 -3.49
N HIS A 122 -5.06 14.73 -2.32
CA HIS A 122 -6.07 15.78 -2.21
C HIS A 122 -5.41 17.15 -2.51
N PRO A 123 -6.13 18.14 -3.09
CA PRO A 123 -5.54 19.45 -3.40
C PRO A 123 -4.82 20.14 -2.23
N SER A 124 -5.34 20.00 -1.00
CA SER A 124 -4.67 20.54 0.20
C SER A 124 -3.38 19.81 0.56
N GLU A 125 -3.30 18.50 0.31
CA GLU A 125 -2.10 17.70 0.53
C GLU A 125 -1.02 18.05 -0.49
N LEU A 126 -1.42 18.24 -1.76
CA LEU A 126 -0.52 18.71 -2.81
C LEU A 126 0.06 20.08 -2.47
N HIS A 127 -0.79 21.04 -2.11
CA HIS A 127 -0.34 22.39 -1.72
C HIS A 127 0.62 22.36 -0.53
N TYR A 128 0.37 21.50 0.46
CA TYR A 128 1.29 21.30 1.58
C TYR A 128 2.65 20.76 1.10
N LEU A 129 2.67 19.69 0.30
CA LEU A 129 3.91 19.09 -0.18
C LEU A 129 4.74 20.07 -1.02
N GLU A 130 4.12 20.80 -1.94
CA GLU A 130 4.79 21.81 -2.76
C GLU A 130 5.52 22.84 -1.88
N ARG A 131 4.84 23.34 -0.85
CA ARG A 131 5.43 24.29 0.11
C ARG A 131 6.56 23.68 0.92
N ARG A 132 6.42 22.43 1.37
CA ARG A 132 7.44 21.78 2.20
C ARG A 132 8.72 21.49 1.41
N LEU A 133 8.59 21.06 0.16
CA LEU A 133 9.72 20.76 -0.72
C LEU A 133 10.47 22.02 -1.14
N ALA A 134 9.77 23.13 -1.41
CA ALA A 134 10.40 24.42 -1.68
C ALA A 134 11.19 25.01 -0.49
N GLN A 135 11.00 24.49 0.73
CA GLN A 135 11.77 24.86 1.92
C GLN A 135 12.97 23.94 2.18
N ALA A 136 13.05 22.81 1.47
CA ALA A 136 14.13 21.85 1.60
C ALA A 136 15.31 22.14 0.66
N GLU A 137 15.06 22.94 -0.39
CA GLU A 137 16.06 23.46 -1.34
C GLU A 137 16.80 24.67 -0.77
#